data_AF-A0A3R8N8I9-F1
#
_entry.id   AF-A0A3R8N8I9-F1
#
_cell.length_a   1.000
_cell.length_b   1.000
_cell.length_c   1.000
_cell.angle_alpha   90.00
_cell.angle_beta   90.00
_cell.angle_gamma   90.00
#
_symmetry.space_group_name_H-M   'P 1'
#
loop_
_entity.id
_entity.type
_entity.pdbx_description
1 polymer ?
#
loop_
_entity_poly.entity_id
_entity_poly.type
_entity_poly.pdbx_seq_one_letter_code
_entity_poly.pdbx_strand_id
1 'polypeptide(L)'
;MRTWRLSLLAVLLAATAACHDAKTPKDAKPPERPAVSPPSTELVSLAWKPTSGDQNLQSFELRLTGAEIVSLCNKPPGWIVEGAGDKIKGYATVGAGFVGVEHLDDLDGLFLIQTKAGQPLGVSGKLLTGVYADDGGQSELAATPALLRREPAVECPPPKG
;
A
#
# COMPACT_ATOMS: atom_id res chain seq x y z
N MET A 1 52.63 -18.95 8.22
CA MET A 1 52.92 -17.50 8.30
C MET A 1 51.60 -16.79 7.97
N ARG A 2 51.00 -15.88 8.73
CA ARG A 2 51.47 -14.93 9.74
C ARG A 2 50.23 -14.47 10.52
N THR A 3 50.40 -14.35 11.82
CA THR A 3 49.41 -14.01 12.84
C THR A 3 49.09 -12.51 12.91
N TRP A 4 47.82 -12.21 13.27
CA TRP A 4 47.34 -11.19 14.22
C TRP A 4 47.63 -9.71 13.98
N ARG A 5 46.59 -8.86 14.13
CA ARG A 5 46.59 -7.70 15.06
C ARG A 5 45.18 -7.37 15.58
N LEU A 6 45.05 -7.49 16.91
CA LEU A 6 44.07 -6.83 17.76
C LEU A 6 44.24 -5.30 17.68
N SER A 7 43.14 -4.56 17.61
CA SER A 7 43.13 -3.12 17.90
C SER A 7 42.43 -2.87 19.23
N LEU A 8 43.19 -2.25 20.13
CA LEU A 8 42.81 -1.82 21.47
C LEU A 8 41.78 -0.68 21.40
N LEU A 9 40.68 -0.80 22.14
CA LEU A 9 39.86 0.33 22.56
C LEU A 9 40.28 0.73 23.97
N ALA A 10 41.05 1.82 24.05
CA ALA A 10 41.42 2.45 25.31
C ALA A 10 40.34 3.46 25.73
N VAL A 11 40.08 3.41 27.04
CA VAL A 11 39.09 4.07 27.88
C VAL A 11 39.28 5.59 27.97
N LEU A 12 38.21 6.35 28.15
CA LEU A 12 38.23 7.55 29.00
C LEU A 12 36.92 7.71 29.78
N LEU A 13 37.04 7.63 31.11
CA LEU A 13 36.05 8.02 32.12
C LEU A 13 35.88 9.54 32.12
N ALA A 14 34.65 10.00 32.39
CA ALA A 14 34.43 11.23 33.13
C ALA A 14 33.26 11.03 34.10
N ALA A 15 33.58 10.71 35.35
CA ALA A 15 32.68 10.91 36.47
C ALA A 15 32.90 12.35 36.98
N THR A 16 31.86 13.17 36.97
CA THR A 16 31.79 14.34 37.84
C THR A 16 30.55 14.20 38.71
N ALA A 17 30.78 13.89 39.98
CA ALA A 17 29.80 14.05 41.03
C ALA A 17 29.68 15.55 41.30
N ALA A 18 28.49 16.11 41.12
CA ALA A 18 28.10 17.38 41.70
C ALA A 18 26.79 17.16 42.44
N CYS A 19 26.90 16.86 43.74
CA CYS A 19 25.82 17.06 44.68
C CYS A 19 25.57 18.56 44.79
N HIS A 20 24.42 19.04 44.31
CA HIS A 20 23.88 20.36 44.64
C HIS A 20 22.39 20.20 44.97
N ASP A 21 21.99 20.89 46.03
CA ASP A 21 20.70 20.86 46.69
C ASP A 21 19.46 21.04 45.78
N ALA A 22 18.44 20.26 46.14
CA ALA A 22 17.00 20.58 46.13
C ALA A 22 16.40 21.38 44.96
N LYS A 23 15.77 20.64 44.03
CA LYS A 23 14.35 20.83 43.66
C LYS A 23 13.90 19.60 42.86
N THR A 24 12.99 18.81 43.43
CA THR A 24 12.27 17.75 42.73
C THR A 24 11.60 18.33 41.47
N PRO A 25 11.98 17.90 40.26
CA PRO A 25 11.16 18.15 39.09
C PRO A 25 9.92 17.27 39.23
N LYS A 26 8.74 17.91 39.23
CA LYS A 26 7.45 17.25 39.06
C LYS A 26 7.55 16.17 37.98
N ASP A 27 7.05 14.99 38.32
CA ASP A 27 6.59 13.91 37.43
C ASP A 27 6.91 14.12 35.94
N ALA A 28 8.12 13.74 35.53
CA ALA A 28 8.41 13.56 34.12
C ALA A 28 7.62 12.33 33.66
N LYS A 29 6.45 12.55 33.05
CA LYS A 29 5.67 11.52 32.36
C LYS A 29 6.63 10.76 31.42
N PRO A 30 6.73 9.42 31.50
CA PRO A 30 7.53 8.65 30.56
C PRO A 30 7.14 9.04 29.13
N PRO A 31 8.10 9.13 28.18
CA PRO A 31 7.78 9.45 26.79
C PRO A 31 6.71 8.48 26.31
N GLU A 32 5.57 9.02 25.87
CA GLU A 32 4.45 8.24 25.35
C GLU A 32 4.98 7.46 24.15
N ARG A 33 5.13 6.15 24.33
CA ARG A 33 5.54 5.26 23.24
C ARG A 33 4.46 5.37 22.16
N PRO A 34 4.82 5.62 20.88
CA PRO A 34 3.81 5.74 19.82
C PRO A 34 2.89 4.54 19.85
N ALA A 35 1.58 4.79 19.93
CA ALA A 35 0.59 3.72 19.89
C ALA A 35 0.72 3.01 18.53
N VAL A 36 1.04 1.72 18.57
CA VAL A 36 1.05 0.88 17.38
C VAL A 36 -0.41 0.59 17.04
N SER A 37 -0.88 1.06 15.88
CA SER A 37 -2.22 0.69 15.41
C SER A 37 -2.30 -0.82 15.23
N PRO A 38 -3.37 -1.49 15.73
CA PRO A 38 -3.53 -2.92 15.53
C PRO A 38 -3.73 -3.25 14.04
N PRO A 39 -3.47 -4.49 13.62
CA PRO A 39 -3.85 -4.96 12.30
C PRO A 39 -5.34 -4.73 12.05
N SER A 40 -5.68 -4.25 10.85
CA SER A 40 -7.04 -4.04 10.39
C SER A 40 -7.25 -4.72 9.04
N THR A 41 -8.47 -5.19 8.79
CA THR A 41 -8.88 -5.63 7.47
C THR A 41 -9.61 -4.48 6.77
N GLU A 42 -9.27 -4.24 5.51
CA GLU A 42 -9.78 -3.13 4.71
C GLU A 42 -10.15 -3.62 3.30
N LEU A 43 -11.31 -3.17 2.81
CA LEU A 43 -11.72 -3.34 1.42
C LEU A 43 -11.08 -2.27 0.56
N VAL A 44 -10.48 -2.69 -0.55
CA VAL A 44 -9.70 -1.83 -1.43
C VAL A 44 -10.39 -1.68 -2.78
N SER A 45 -10.52 -0.42 -3.21
CA SER A 45 -10.99 -0.01 -4.54
C SER A 45 -9.88 0.74 -5.27
N LEU A 46 -9.87 0.68 -6.60
CA LEU A 46 -8.96 1.49 -7.43
C LEU A 46 -9.60 2.85 -7.71
N ALA A 47 -9.05 3.91 -7.12
CA ALA A 47 -9.50 5.29 -7.26
C ALA A 47 -8.95 6.00 -8.52
N TRP A 48 -8.70 5.24 -9.60
CA TRP A 48 -8.27 5.81 -10.87
C TRP A 48 -9.39 6.64 -11.50
N LYS A 49 -9.02 7.74 -12.16
CA LYS A 49 -9.96 8.60 -12.89
C LYS A 49 -9.40 8.89 -14.29
N PRO A 50 -10.21 8.72 -15.34
CA PRO A 50 -9.79 9.06 -16.68
C PRO A 50 -9.65 10.57 -16.84
N THR A 51 -8.71 11.01 -17.68
CA THR A 51 -8.48 12.42 -18.00
C THR A 51 -9.31 12.91 -19.19
N SER A 52 -9.93 11.99 -19.94
CA SER A 52 -10.85 12.26 -21.05
C SER A 52 -11.94 11.17 -21.13
N GLY A 53 -13.02 11.43 -21.88
CA GLY A 53 -14.09 10.44 -22.07
C GLY A 53 -13.66 9.19 -22.85
N ASP A 54 -12.60 9.30 -23.65
CA ASP A 54 -12.10 8.20 -24.48
C ASP A 54 -11.02 7.37 -23.78
N GLN A 55 -10.58 7.77 -22.59
CA GLN A 55 -9.56 7.06 -21.84
C GLN A 55 -10.16 5.87 -21.09
N ASN A 56 -9.48 4.73 -21.19
CA ASN A 56 -9.85 3.50 -20.52
C ASN A 56 -8.69 2.91 -19.72
N LEU A 57 -9.02 2.16 -18.67
CA LEU A 57 -8.08 1.33 -17.92
C LEU A 57 -8.01 -0.06 -18.55
N GLN A 58 -6.79 -0.51 -18.86
CA GLN A 58 -6.54 -1.78 -19.55
C GLN A 58 -5.97 -2.83 -18.61
N SER A 59 -5.09 -2.41 -17.70
CA SER A 59 -4.53 -3.27 -16.66
C SER A 59 -4.01 -2.49 -15.47
N PHE A 60 -3.79 -3.21 -14.37
CA PHE A 60 -3.05 -2.74 -13.22
C PHE A 60 -2.15 -3.85 -12.68
N GLU A 61 -1.01 -3.47 -12.12
CA GLU A 61 -0.12 -4.31 -11.34
C GLU A 61 0.29 -3.53 -10.10
N LEU A 62 0.00 -4.07 -8.92
CA LEU A 62 0.28 -3.45 -7.64
C LEU A 62 1.13 -4.37 -6.78
N ARG A 63 2.07 -3.77 -6.06
CA ARG A 63 2.75 -4.38 -4.92
C ARG A 63 2.55 -3.53 -3.68
N LEU A 64 2.14 -4.18 -2.61
CA LEU A 64 1.88 -3.58 -1.31
C LEU A 64 3.07 -3.78 -0.37
N THR A 65 3.30 -2.82 0.51
CA THR A 65 4.13 -2.98 1.70
C THR A 65 3.31 -2.60 2.93
N GLY A 66 3.59 -3.21 4.08
CA GLY A 66 2.78 -2.95 5.29
C GLY A 66 1.37 -3.55 5.26
N ALA A 67 1.01 -4.32 4.24
CA ALA A 67 -0.24 -5.07 4.17
C ALA A 67 -0.07 -6.32 3.28
N GLU A 68 -1.03 -7.23 3.38
CA GLU A 68 -1.17 -8.39 2.51
C GLU A 68 -2.61 -8.57 2.04
N ILE A 69 -2.76 -9.14 0.84
CA ILE A 69 -4.02 -9.42 0.20
C ILE A 69 -4.53 -10.76 0.72
N VAL A 70 -5.68 -10.71 1.37
CA VAL A 70 -6.29 -11.86 2.04
C VAL A 70 -7.46 -12.46 1.25
N SER A 71 -8.09 -11.68 0.37
CA SER A 71 -9.15 -12.17 -0.51
C SER A 71 -9.30 -11.29 -1.75
N LEU A 72 -9.64 -11.89 -2.88
CA LEU A 72 -10.21 -11.18 -4.02
C LEU A 72 -11.73 -11.13 -3.82
N CYS A 73 -12.33 -9.96 -4.04
CA CYS A 73 -13.73 -9.70 -3.71
C CYS A 73 -14.57 -9.38 -4.94
N ASN A 74 -14.03 -8.59 -5.85
CA ASN A 74 -14.73 -8.19 -7.06
C ASN A 74 -13.81 -8.29 -8.27
N LYS A 75 -14.41 -8.55 -9.42
CA LYS A 75 -13.71 -8.65 -10.70
C LYS A 75 -14.52 -7.88 -11.74
N PRO A 76 -13.96 -6.84 -12.36
CA PRO A 76 -14.66 -6.15 -13.43
C PRO A 76 -15.10 -7.13 -14.53
N PRO A 77 -16.26 -6.92 -15.17
CA PRO A 77 -16.70 -7.74 -16.28
C PRO A 77 -15.64 -7.84 -17.38
N GLY A 78 -15.36 -9.06 -17.85
CA GLY A 78 -14.33 -9.29 -18.88
C GLY A 78 -12.88 -9.18 -18.38
N TRP A 79 -12.63 -9.07 -17.07
CA TRP A 79 -11.26 -9.07 -16.53
C TRP A 79 -10.81 -10.43 -16.01
N ILE A 80 -9.49 -10.58 -15.95
CA ILE A 80 -8.79 -11.51 -15.07
C ILE A 80 -8.18 -10.68 -13.94
N VAL A 81 -8.40 -11.10 -12.70
CA VAL A 81 -7.77 -10.51 -11.51
C VAL A 81 -7.14 -11.63 -10.70
N GLU A 82 -5.86 -11.47 -10.39
CA GLU A 82 -5.06 -12.46 -9.67
C GLU A 82 -4.25 -11.73 -8.60
N GLY A 83 -4.34 -12.17 -7.35
CA GLY A 83 -3.57 -11.56 -6.27
C GLY A 83 -3.54 -12.41 -5.01
N ALA A 84 -2.40 -12.39 -4.33
CA ALA A 84 -2.17 -13.02 -3.04
C ALA A 84 -0.92 -12.41 -2.39
N GLY A 85 -0.88 -12.39 -1.06
CA GLY A 85 0.27 -11.86 -0.32
C GLY A 85 0.47 -10.37 -0.64
N ASP A 86 1.65 -9.98 -1.12
CA ASP A 86 1.95 -8.56 -1.35
C ASP A 86 1.64 -8.08 -2.77
N LYS A 87 1.07 -8.91 -3.66
CA LYS A 87 0.93 -8.60 -5.08
C LYS A 87 -0.45 -8.90 -5.64
N ILE A 88 -0.92 -8.00 -6.51
CA ILE A 88 -2.12 -8.20 -7.31
C ILE A 88 -1.95 -7.58 -8.69
N LYS A 89 -2.55 -8.22 -9.68
CA LYS A 89 -2.69 -7.68 -11.02
C LYS A 89 -4.10 -7.93 -11.53
N GLY A 90 -4.55 -7.04 -12.40
CA GLY A 90 -5.78 -7.19 -13.14
C GLY A 90 -5.56 -6.74 -14.57
N TYR A 91 -6.20 -7.41 -15.51
CA TYR A 91 -6.17 -7.00 -16.91
C TYR A 91 -7.46 -7.42 -17.62
N ALA A 92 -7.89 -6.58 -18.55
CA ALA A 92 -9.00 -6.91 -19.43
C ALA A 92 -8.61 -8.07 -20.35
N THR A 93 -9.52 -9.02 -20.52
CA THR A 93 -9.45 -10.01 -21.60
C THR A 93 -9.84 -9.34 -22.92
N VAL A 94 -9.23 -9.78 -24.03
CA VAL A 94 -9.37 -9.19 -25.38
C VAL A 94 -10.82 -8.80 -25.72
N GLY A 95 -11.03 -7.54 -26.13
CA GLY A 95 -12.34 -7.00 -26.52
C GLY A 95 -12.78 -5.81 -25.65
N ALA A 96 -14.10 -5.64 -25.48
CA ALA A 96 -14.74 -4.52 -24.78
C ALA A 96 -14.59 -4.53 -23.25
N GLY A 97 -13.57 -5.22 -22.71
CA GLY A 97 -13.38 -5.37 -21.27
C GLY A 97 -12.74 -4.17 -20.59
N PHE A 98 -12.21 -3.17 -21.31
CA PHE A 98 -11.56 -2.03 -20.64
C PHE A 98 -12.56 -1.20 -19.84
N VAL A 99 -12.10 -0.63 -18.72
CA VAL A 99 -12.95 0.20 -17.87
C VAL A 99 -12.86 1.65 -18.31
N GLY A 100 -13.92 2.14 -18.95
CA GLY A 100 -14.12 3.55 -19.33
C GLY A 100 -14.79 4.39 -18.23
N VAL A 101 -15.13 5.63 -18.58
CA VAL A 101 -15.78 6.59 -17.66
C VAL A 101 -17.14 6.11 -17.16
N GLU A 102 -17.84 5.31 -17.96
CA GLU A 102 -19.15 4.74 -17.71
C GLU A 102 -19.13 3.50 -16.80
N HIS A 103 -17.95 2.94 -16.53
CA HIS A 103 -17.77 1.68 -15.79
C HIS A 103 -16.84 1.81 -14.57
N LEU A 104 -16.58 3.02 -14.08
CA LEU A 104 -15.65 3.23 -12.96
C LEU A 104 -16.05 2.50 -11.67
N ASP A 105 -17.35 2.25 -11.46
CA ASP A 105 -17.86 1.51 -10.31
C ASP A 105 -17.46 0.02 -10.31
N ASP A 106 -16.95 -0.50 -11.44
CA ASP A 106 -16.40 -1.85 -11.51
C ASP A 106 -15.04 -1.96 -10.81
N LEU A 107 -14.36 -0.83 -10.58
CA LEU A 107 -13.10 -0.75 -9.83
C LEU A 107 -13.28 -0.71 -8.32
N ASP A 108 -14.52 -0.79 -7.85
CA ASP A 108 -14.85 -0.80 -6.44
C ASP A 108 -14.75 -2.19 -5.81
N GLY A 109 -14.25 -2.20 -4.58
CA GLY A 109 -14.24 -3.38 -3.72
C GLY A 109 -13.54 -4.60 -4.30
N LEU A 110 -12.39 -4.38 -4.95
CA LEU A 110 -11.68 -5.40 -5.71
C LEU A 110 -11.09 -6.50 -4.82
N PHE A 111 -10.51 -6.14 -3.68
CA PHE A 111 -9.85 -7.09 -2.79
C PHE A 111 -9.80 -6.60 -1.34
N LEU A 112 -9.70 -7.55 -0.40
CA LEU A 112 -9.39 -7.26 0.99
C LEU A 112 -7.89 -7.28 1.22
N ILE A 113 -7.42 -6.35 2.04
CA ILE A 113 -6.10 -6.40 2.64
C ILE A 113 -6.19 -6.56 4.14
N GLN A 114 -5.17 -7.19 4.74
CA GLN A 114 -4.86 -7.11 6.16
C GLN A 114 -3.62 -6.24 6.35
N THR A 115 -3.74 -5.16 7.12
CA THR A 115 -2.63 -4.25 7.44
C THR A 115 -1.76 -4.85 8.54
N LYS A 116 -0.45 -4.53 8.49
CA LYS A 116 0.52 -4.95 9.50
C LYS A 116 0.64 -3.86 10.57
N ALA A 117 0.57 -4.28 11.84
CA ALA A 117 0.63 -3.37 12.97
C ALA A 117 1.88 -2.47 12.90
N GLY A 118 1.68 -1.15 12.96
CA GLY A 118 2.76 -0.16 12.96
C GLY A 118 3.56 -0.04 11.66
N GLN A 119 3.13 -0.67 10.56
CA GLN A 119 3.76 -0.50 9.25
C GLN A 119 2.87 0.39 8.35
N PRO A 120 3.42 1.47 7.75
CA PRO A 120 2.66 2.26 6.80
C PRO A 120 2.37 1.44 5.55
N LEU A 121 1.17 1.64 4.97
CA LEU A 121 0.85 1.06 3.68
C LEU A 121 1.65 1.76 2.58
N GLY A 122 2.51 1.01 1.90
CA GLY A 122 3.10 1.43 0.64
C GLY A 122 2.42 0.75 -0.54
N VAL A 123 2.40 1.45 -1.67
CA VAL A 123 1.90 0.93 -2.95
C VAL A 123 2.90 1.31 -4.03
N SER A 124 3.20 0.35 -4.89
CA SER A 124 4.07 0.51 -6.05
C SER A 124 3.55 -0.33 -7.21
N GLY A 125 4.08 -0.10 -8.41
CA GLY A 125 3.63 -0.77 -9.63
C GLY A 125 3.08 0.23 -10.64
N LYS A 126 2.13 -0.19 -11.47
CA LYS A 126 1.64 0.61 -12.60
C LYS A 126 0.21 0.27 -12.99
N LEU A 127 -0.47 1.27 -13.56
CA LEU A 127 -1.70 1.11 -14.32
C LEU A 127 -1.37 1.37 -15.79
N LEU A 128 -1.90 0.54 -16.68
CA LEU A 128 -1.86 0.79 -18.12
C LEU A 128 -3.21 1.34 -18.55
N THR A 129 -3.18 2.53 -19.15
CA THR A 129 -4.35 3.19 -19.73
C THR A 129 -4.18 3.30 -21.23
N GLY A 130 -5.27 3.43 -21.97
CA GLY A 130 -5.23 3.77 -23.39
C GLY A 130 -6.40 4.65 -23.79
N VAL A 131 -6.43 5.03 -25.07
CA VAL A 131 -7.48 5.85 -25.67
C VAL A 131 -8.16 5.06 -26.78
N TYR A 132 -9.49 5.13 -26.87
CA TYR A 132 -10.24 4.55 -27.98
C TYR A 132 -10.10 5.43 -29.25
N ALA A 133 -8.98 5.29 -29.98
CA ALA A 133 -8.75 5.90 -31.30
C ALA A 133 -7.63 5.18 -32.07
N ASP A 134 -7.48 5.44 -33.38
CA ASP A 134 -6.77 4.62 -34.37
C ASP A 134 -5.25 4.44 -34.17
N ASP A 135 -4.61 5.20 -33.29
CA ASP A 135 -3.23 4.99 -32.83
C ASP A 135 -3.13 4.69 -31.32
N GLY A 136 -4.28 4.72 -30.61
CA GLY A 136 -4.58 4.05 -29.35
C GLY A 136 -3.58 4.22 -28.23
N GLY A 137 -2.87 5.36 -28.21
CA GLY A 137 -1.69 5.57 -27.37
C GLY A 137 -1.87 5.05 -25.95
N GLN A 138 -1.03 4.09 -25.57
CA GLN A 138 -1.01 3.59 -24.20
C GLN A 138 -0.16 4.50 -23.33
N SER A 139 -0.62 4.72 -22.10
CA SER A 139 0.10 5.49 -21.09
C SER A 139 0.18 4.69 -19.80
N GLU A 140 1.38 4.66 -19.22
CA GLU A 140 1.59 4.08 -17.90
C GLU A 140 1.44 5.15 -16.82
N LEU A 141 0.72 4.80 -15.75
CA LEU A 141 0.58 5.62 -14.55
C LEU A 141 1.23 4.88 -13.40
N ALA A 142 2.14 5.54 -12.68
CA ALA A 142 2.79 4.94 -11.51
C ALA A 142 1.76 4.72 -10.39
N ALA A 143 1.79 3.54 -9.78
CA ALA A 143 0.93 3.25 -8.65
C ALA A 143 1.44 3.89 -7.36
N THR A 144 0.57 4.59 -6.66
CA THR A 144 0.84 5.22 -5.36
C THR A 144 -0.32 4.93 -4.41
N PRO A 145 -0.16 5.13 -3.08
CA PRO A 145 -1.27 4.95 -2.15
C PRO A 145 -2.52 5.76 -2.48
N ALA A 146 -2.38 6.89 -3.19
CA ALA A 146 -3.51 7.72 -3.61
C ALA A 146 -4.42 7.05 -4.67
N LEU A 147 -3.94 6.00 -5.36
CA LEU A 147 -4.77 5.20 -6.25
C LEU A 147 -5.66 4.20 -5.51
N LEU A 148 -5.51 4.05 -4.19
CA LEU A 148 -6.32 3.13 -3.41
C LEU A 148 -7.32 3.91 -2.55
N ARG A 149 -8.61 3.66 -2.77
CA ARG A 149 -9.65 3.97 -1.77
C ARG A 149 -9.78 2.76 -0.85
N ARG A 150 -9.74 2.99 0.46
CA ARG A 150 -9.75 1.94 1.48
C ARG A 150 -10.86 2.21 2.48
N GLU A 151 -11.63 1.17 2.79
CA GLU A 151 -12.74 1.22 3.73
C GLU A 151 -12.63 0.06 4.72
N PRO A 152 -12.89 0.27 6.03
CA PRO A 152 -12.89 -0.83 6.98
C PRO A 152 -13.87 -1.93 6.58
N ALA A 153 -13.40 -3.17 6.47
CA ALA A 153 -14.23 -4.31 6.11
C ALA A 153 -13.62 -5.60 6.63
N VAL A 154 -14.45 -6.52 7.12
CA VAL A 154 -13.99 -7.81 7.65
C VAL A 154 -14.13 -8.95 6.65
N GLU A 155 -15.00 -8.77 5.65
CA GLU A 155 -15.30 -9.75 4.61
C GLU A 155 -15.63 -9.06 3.27
N CYS A 156 -15.58 -9.83 2.19
CA CYS A 156 -15.96 -9.32 0.88
C CYS A 156 -17.47 -9.02 0.84
N PRO A 157 -17.90 -7.95 0.16
CA PRO A 157 -19.32 -7.73 -0.06
C PRO A 157 -19.92 -8.87 -0.90
N PRO A 158 -21.26 -9.07 -0.85
CA PRO A 158 -21.94 -9.97 -1.77
C PRO A 158 -21.64 -9.61 -3.23
N PRO A 159 -21.58 -10.59 -4.15
CA PRO A 159 -21.36 -10.32 -5.57
C PRO A 159 -22.41 -9.33 -6.12
N LYS A 160 -21.96 -8.38 -6.94
CA LYS A 160 -22.88 -7.53 -7.72
C LYS A 160 -23.58 -8.42 -8.76
N GLY A 161 -24.91 -8.35 -8.79
CA GLY A 161 -25.77 -9.20 -9.64
C GLY A 161 -25.75 -8.83 -11.12
#